data_AF-A0A2W1JIB7-F1
#
_entry.id   AF-A0A2W1JIB7-F1
#
_cell.length_a   1.000
_cell.length_b   1.000
_cell.length_c   1.000
_cell.angle_alpha   90.00
_cell.angle_beta   90.00
_cell.angle_gamma   90.00
#
_symmetry.space_group_name_H-M   'P 1'
#
loop_
_entity.id
_entity.type
_entity.pdbx_description
1 polymer ?
#
loop_
_entity_poly.entity_id
_entity_poly.type
_entity_poly.pdbx_seq_one_letter_code
_entity_poly.pdbx_strand_id
1 'polypeptide(L)'
;MKKEHLGAFIDAVYAISITMLALDIPVEIEAHDLATLQNLLAVFIQYCLSFVMLFGFWLQHRQVNHYLPLSRFSLWISAALLLITTLIPRVTTLVYEHGAYEHSAQSGNLLQFNFSEAIDIIFIVTIVIADALLGQLVLRLKSPADASHPDSIHIRQMRKSKAVITASLVAMTVAILLIPPANRNLLWLIAVLIFLQNDVGLFLDSLPLLRRRPSSRTVSPNHAPQQGPSLDEG
;
A
#
# COMPACT_ATOMS: atom_id res chain seq x y z
N MET A 1 4.73 20.75 -14.81
CA MET A 1 5.33 19.40 -14.80
C MET A 1 4.40 18.45 -15.52
N LYS A 2 4.91 17.58 -16.39
CA LYS A 2 4.12 16.46 -16.94
C LYS A 2 4.00 15.37 -15.87
N LYS A 3 2.87 14.68 -15.84
CA LYS A 3 2.56 13.62 -14.86
C LYS A 3 3.56 12.47 -14.90
N GLU A 4 4.09 12.21 -16.09
CA GLU A 4 5.13 11.23 -16.37
C GLU A 4 6.44 11.50 -15.62
N HIS A 5 6.88 12.77 -15.52
CA HIS A 5 8.13 13.10 -14.83
C HIS A 5 8.04 12.88 -13.32
N LEU A 6 6.88 13.20 -12.72
CA LEU A 6 6.66 12.96 -11.30
C LEU A 6 6.65 11.45 -10.99
N GLY A 7 6.00 10.66 -11.85
CA GLY A 7 6.01 9.20 -11.73
C GLY A 7 7.42 8.62 -11.82
N ALA A 8 8.20 9.04 -12.80
CA ALA A 8 9.58 8.61 -12.94
C ALA A 8 10.46 8.98 -11.73
N PHE A 9 10.24 10.17 -11.15
CA PHE A 9 10.94 10.57 -9.92
C PHE A 9 10.57 9.69 -8.72
N ILE A 10 9.28 9.40 -8.54
CA ILE A 10 8.80 8.48 -7.50
C ILE A 10 9.44 7.10 -7.67
N ASP A 11 9.39 6.54 -8.89
CA ASP A 11 9.96 5.22 -9.19
C ASP A 11 11.46 5.17 -8.87
N ALA A 12 12.21 6.23 -9.19
CA ALA A 12 13.63 6.34 -8.87
C ALA A 12 13.90 6.33 -7.36
N VAL A 13 13.09 7.02 -6.56
CA VAL A 13 13.27 7.06 -5.09
C VAL A 13 12.96 5.70 -4.44
N TYR A 14 11.94 4.98 -4.91
CA TYR A 14 11.70 3.60 -4.45
C TYR A 14 12.87 2.68 -4.80
N ALA A 15 13.41 2.77 -6.02
CA ALA A 15 14.56 1.98 -6.43
C ALA A 15 15.77 2.23 -5.51
N ILE A 16 16.10 3.49 -5.22
CA ILE A 16 17.20 3.85 -4.30
C ILE A 16 16.93 3.33 -2.88
N SER A 17 15.69 3.44 -2.39
CA SER A 17 15.33 2.95 -1.05
C SER A 17 15.48 1.43 -0.95
N ILE A 18 15.09 0.70 -2.00
CA ILE A 18 15.28 -0.76 -2.09
C ILE A 18 16.77 -1.12 -2.14
N THR A 19 17.60 -0.37 -2.87
CA THR A 19 19.06 -0.63 -2.87
C THR A 19 19.71 -0.32 -1.53
N MET A 20 19.22 0.68 -0.80
CA MET A 20 19.72 0.99 0.54
C MET A 20 19.50 -0.16 1.51
N LEU A 21 18.38 -0.91 1.41
CA LEU A 21 18.20 -2.13 2.20
C LEU A 21 19.33 -3.15 1.98
N ALA A 22 19.81 -3.30 0.74
CA ALA A 22 20.85 -4.26 0.42
C ALA A 22 22.23 -3.81 0.92
N LEU A 23 22.48 -2.50 0.96
CA LEU A 23 23.73 -1.92 1.45
C LEU A 23 23.83 -1.97 2.98
N ASP A 24 22.70 -1.95 3.68
CA ASP A 24 22.63 -1.95 5.15
C ASP A 24 22.72 -3.36 5.78
N ILE A 25 22.89 -4.42 4.97
CA ILE A 25 23.06 -5.78 5.50
C ILE A 25 24.40 -5.84 6.25
N PRO A 26 24.43 -6.21 7.54
CA PRO A 26 25.67 -6.30 8.31
C PRO A 26 26.58 -7.39 7.74
N VAL A 27 27.80 -7.00 7.36
CA VAL A 27 28.83 -7.87 6.76
C VAL A 27 29.76 -8.49 7.81
N GLU A 28 29.68 -8.04 9.06
CA GLU A 28 30.56 -8.50 10.15
C GLU A 28 30.19 -9.90 10.62
N ILE A 29 30.66 -10.89 9.86
CA ILE A 29 30.53 -12.28 10.19
C ILE A 29 31.90 -12.94 9.99
N GLU A 30 32.68 -13.03 11.07
CA GLU A 30 33.83 -13.93 11.09
C GLU A 30 33.32 -15.37 10.99
N ALA A 31 33.37 -15.91 9.77
CA ALA A 31 32.85 -17.22 9.42
C ALA A 31 33.73 -18.34 10.00
N HIS A 32 33.46 -18.72 11.25
CA HIS A 32 34.14 -19.86 11.89
C HIS A 32 33.19 -20.93 12.45
N ASP A 33 31.86 -20.73 12.44
CA ASP A 33 30.93 -21.69 13.07
C ASP A 33 29.53 -21.80 12.42
N LEU A 34 28.83 -22.91 12.68
CA LEU A 34 27.53 -23.26 12.08
C LEU A 34 26.37 -22.40 12.63
N ALA A 35 26.49 -21.92 13.87
CA ALA A 35 25.57 -20.97 14.49
C ALA A 35 25.55 -19.62 13.75
N THR A 36 26.69 -19.24 13.19
CA THR A 36 26.87 -18.01 12.44
C THR A 36 26.06 -18.00 11.14
N LEU A 37 25.92 -19.16 10.48
CA LEU A 37 25.09 -19.32 9.29
C LEU A 37 23.59 -19.14 9.59
N GLN A 38 23.13 -19.61 10.74
CA GLN A 38 21.73 -19.45 11.16
C GLN A 38 21.38 -17.98 11.39
N ASN A 39 22.29 -17.22 12.03
CA ASN A 39 22.11 -15.78 12.23
C ASN A 39 22.09 -15.02 10.89
N LEU A 40 22.97 -15.36 9.96
CA LEU A 40 22.97 -14.76 8.62
C LEU A 40 21.64 -15.03 7.88
N LEU A 41 21.12 -16.25 7.96
CA LEU A 41 19.85 -16.61 7.34
C LEU A 41 18.67 -15.83 7.97
N ALA A 42 18.67 -15.61 9.29
CA ALA A 42 17.66 -14.79 9.96
C ALA A 42 17.69 -13.32 9.50
N VAL A 43 18.89 -12.73 9.37
CA VAL A 43 19.06 -11.37 8.84
C VAL A 43 18.58 -11.31 7.38
N PHE A 44 18.95 -12.29 6.56
CA PHE A 44 18.55 -12.35 5.16
C PHE A 44 17.03 -12.48 4.99
N ILE A 45 16.37 -13.32 5.80
CA ILE A 45 14.91 -13.48 5.82
C ILE A 45 14.21 -12.15 6.13
N GLN A 46 14.70 -11.42 7.12
CA GLN A 46 14.13 -10.13 7.51
C GLN A 46 14.45 -9.02 6.47
N TYR A 47 15.56 -9.12 5.74
CA TYR A 47 15.83 -8.32 4.53
C TYR A 47 14.85 -8.59 3.41
N CYS A 48 14.63 -9.86 3.05
CA CYS A 48 13.64 -10.22 2.03
C CYS A 48 12.25 -9.69 2.39
N LEU A 49 11.90 -9.73 3.68
CA LEU A 49 10.65 -9.19 4.18
C LEU A 49 10.51 -7.69 3.89
N SER A 50 11.48 -6.87 4.31
CA SER A 50 11.46 -5.43 4.05
C SER A 50 11.52 -5.08 2.56
N PHE A 51 12.26 -5.87 1.76
CA PHE A 51 12.28 -5.73 0.31
C PHE A 51 10.88 -5.92 -0.29
N VAL A 52 10.19 -7.00 0.06
CA VAL A 52 8.84 -7.29 -0.45
C VAL A 52 7.84 -6.21 0.00
N MET A 53 7.97 -5.71 1.23
CA MET A 53 7.12 -4.61 1.71
C MET A 53 7.32 -3.32 0.89
N LEU A 54 8.57 -2.88 0.69
CA LEU A 54 8.87 -1.70 -0.14
C LEU A 54 8.40 -1.87 -1.58
N PHE A 55 8.62 -3.05 -2.16
CA PHE A 55 8.15 -3.37 -3.50
C PHE A 55 6.61 -3.34 -3.59
N GLY A 56 5.92 -3.85 -2.55
CA GLY A 56 4.48 -3.76 -2.42
C GLY A 56 3.97 -2.32 -2.38
N PHE A 57 4.62 -1.44 -1.59
CA PHE A 57 4.28 -0.01 -1.56
C PHE A 57 4.51 0.67 -2.91
N TRP A 58 5.61 0.36 -3.58
CA TRP A 58 5.87 0.86 -4.94
C TRP A 58 4.76 0.46 -5.91
N LEU A 59 4.35 -0.82 -5.89
CA LEU A 59 3.28 -1.32 -6.76
C LEU A 59 1.97 -0.57 -6.53
N GLN A 60 1.59 -0.35 -5.28
CA GLN A 60 0.40 0.43 -4.93
C GLN A 60 0.51 1.88 -5.41
N HIS A 61 1.65 2.52 -5.14
CA HIS A 61 1.83 3.93 -5.50
C HIS A 61 1.80 4.13 -7.01
N ARG A 62 2.38 3.20 -7.78
CA ARG A 62 2.34 3.22 -9.26
C ARG A 62 0.91 3.15 -9.79
N GLN A 63 0.05 2.30 -9.21
CA GLN A 63 -1.37 2.23 -9.57
C GLN A 63 -2.08 3.56 -9.28
N VAL A 64 -1.83 4.15 -8.11
CA VAL A 64 -2.48 5.40 -7.68
C VAL A 64 -2.02 6.60 -8.52
N ASN A 65 -0.74 6.65 -8.88
CA ASN A 65 -0.16 7.72 -9.68
C ASN A 65 -0.78 7.81 -11.08
N HIS A 66 -1.27 6.69 -11.65
CA HIS A 66 -1.99 6.71 -12.93
C HIS A 66 -3.26 7.57 -12.89
N TYR A 67 -3.97 7.62 -11.76
CA TYR A 67 -5.26 8.31 -11.62
C TYR A 67 -5.17 9.65 -10.88
N LEU A 68 -4.05 9.93 -10.21
CA LEU A 68 -3.86 11.16 -9.44
C LEU A 68 -3.85 12.43 -10.31
N PRO A 69 -4.59 13.48 -9.95
CA PRO A 69 -4.42 14.80 -10.57
C PRO A 69 -3.13 15.46 -10.05
N LEU A 70 -2.46 16.22 -10.93
CA LEU A 70 -1.30 17.04 -10.54
C LEU A 70 -1.78 18.26 -9.76
N SER A 71 -1.90 18.10 -8.44
CA SER A 71 -2.24 19.18 -7.50
C SER A 71 -1.09 19.42 -6.52
N ARG A 72 -0.98 20.65 -6.01
CA ARG A 72 0.03 21.00 -4.97
C ARG A 72 -0.06 20.06 -3.76
N PHE A 73 -1.27 19.69 -3.37
CA PHE A 73 -1.51 18.81 -2.23
C PHE A 73 -1.05 17.36 -2.50
N SER A 74 -1.40 16.81 -3.67
CA SER A 74 -0.96 15.48 -4.10
C SER A 74 0.57 15.37 -4.15
N LEU A 75 1.24 16.44 -4.58
CA LEU A 75 2.71 16.53 -4.57
C LEU A 75 3.28 16.46 -3.15
N TRP A 76 2.73 17.25 -2.21
CA TRP A 76 3.19 17.24 -0.81
C TRP A 76 2.98 15.89 -0.13
N ILE A 77 1.84 15.24 -0.34
CA ILE A 77 1.62 13.89 0.22
C ILE A 77 2.56 12.89 -0.42
N SER A 78 2.75 12.93 -1.74
CA SER A 78 3.68 12.03 -2.41
C SER A 78 5.10 12.24 -1.90
N ALA A 79 5.53 13.48 -1.67
CA ALA A 79 6.83 13.80 -1.08
C ALA A 79 6.96 13.29 0.37
N ALA A 80 5.92 13.45 1.19
CA ALA A 80 5.88 12.90 2.55
C ALA A 80 5.94 11.36 2.54
N LEU A 81 5.21 10.70 1.63
CA LEU A 81 5.25 9.25 1.46
C LEU A 81 6.67 8.78 1.06
N LEU A 82 7.31 9.49 0.13
CA LEU A 82 8.69 9.21 -0.26
C LEU A 82 9.66 9.37 0.91
N LEU A 83 9.50 10.42 1.72
CA LEU A 83 10.31 10.63 2.93
C LEU A 83 10.20 9.44 3.89
N ILE A 84 8.98 8.98 4.19
CA ILE A 84 8.76 7.82 5.06
C ILE A 84 9.33 6.55 4.43
N THR A 85 9.19 6.38 3.12
CA THR A 85 9.74 5.23 2.39
C THR A 85 11.28 5.17 2.50
N THR A 86 11.96 6.31 2.42
CA THR A 86 13.43 6.38 2.57
C THR A 86 13.92 6.11 4.00
N LEU A 87 13.04 6.19 5.00
CA LEU A 87 13.36 5.85 6.40
C LEU A 87 13.28 4.35 6.65
N ILE A 88 12.48 3.61 5.88
CA ILE A 88 12.27 2.16 6.07
C ILE A 88 13.59 1.38 6.14
N PRO A 89 14.57 1.55 5.24
CA PRO A 89 15.84 0.82 5.32
C PRO A 89 16.53 0.98 6.68
N ARG A 90 16.63 2.23 7.17
CA ARG A 90 17.30 2.49 8.44
C ARG A 90 16.56 1.89 9.63
N VAL A 91 15.23 1.97 9.63
CA VAL A 91 14.41 1.38 10.71
C VAL A 91 14.49 -0.15 10.67
N THR A 92 14.56 -0.76 9.49
CA THR A 92 14.83 -2.20 9.35
C THR A 92 16.18 -2.56 9.96
N THR A 93 17.22 -1.75 9.74
CA THR A 93 18.55 -1.98 10.33
C THR A 93 18.52 -1.99 11.85
N LEU A 94 17.78 -1.06 12.47
CA LEU A 94 17.57 -1.04 13.92
C LEU A 94 16.88 -2.32 14.42
N VAL A 95 15.93 -2.84 13.64
CA VAL A 95 15.23 -4.10 13.95
C VAL A 95 16.19 -5.30 13.90
N TYR A 96 17.16 -5.33 12.97
CA TYR A 96 18.20 -6.38 12.93
C TYR A 96 19.12 -6.30 14.15
N GLU A 97 19.71 -5.12 14.39
CA GLU A 97 20.71 -4.89 15.42
C GLU A 97 20.20 -5.26 16.81
N HIS A 98 18.91 -5.05 17.08
CA HIS A 98 18.33 -5.27 18.41
C HIS A 98 17.45 -6.52 18.48
N GLY A 99 17.11 -7.13 17.34
CA GLY A 99 16.28 -8.33 17.28
C GLY A 99 17.02 -9.66 17.33
N ALA A 100 18.28 -9.68 16.92
CA ALA A 100 19.10 -10.90 16.95
C ALA A 100 19.49 -11.35 18.38
N TYR A 101 19.39 -10.47 19.39
CA TYR A 101 19.90 -10.72 20.74
C TYR A 101 18.87 -11.21 21.76
N GLU A 102 17.57 -11.22 21.45
CA GLU A 102 16.53 -11.57 22.42
C GLU A 102 15.88 -12.93 22.12
N HIS A 103 16.64 -14.00 22.38
CA HIS A 103 16.03 -15.31 22.70
C HIS A 103 15.65 -15.41 24.19
N SER A 104 15.80 -14.33 24.96
CA SER A 104 15.70 -14.36 26.43
C SER A 104 15.47 -12.99 27.07
N ALA A 105 14.42 -12.26 26.69
CA ALA A 105 13.98 -11.07 27.45
C ALA A 105 12.65 -11.34 28.16
N GLN A 106 12.73 -11.28 29.48
CA GLN A 106 11.67 -11.49 30.46
C GLN A 106 10.58 -10.43 30.29
N SER A 107 9.33 -10.90 30.11
CA SER A 107 8.14 -10.07 29.90
C SER A 107 7.99 -9.01 31.00
N GLY A 108 8.14 -7.74 30.62
CA GLY A 108 7.76 -6.59 31.46
C GLY A 108 6.25 -6.36 31.41
N ASN A 109 5.69 -5.75 32.46
CA ASN A 109 4.30 -5.29 32.47
C ASN A 109 4.05 -4.23 31.36
N LEU A 110 2.79 -4.04 30.96
CA LEU A 110 2.26 -3.11 29.92
C LEU A 110 2.81 -1.66 29.91
N LEU A 111 3.58 -1.24 30.94
CA LEU A 111 4.15 0.10 31.13
C LEU A 111 5.69 0.11 31.14
N GLN A 112 6.36 -1.04 31.02
CA GLN A 112 7.82 -1.16 30.87
C GLN A 112 8.11 -1.81 29.51
N PHE A 113 8.08 -1.00 28.45
CA PHE A 113 8.50 -1.45 27.12
C PHE A 113 10.00 -1.75 27.15
N ASN A 114 10.38 -2.97 26.76
CA ASN A 114 11.76 -3.29 26.48
C ASN A 114 12.25 -2.45 25.29
N PHE A 115 13.54 -2.09 25.25
CA PHE A 115 14.09 -1.28 24.16
C PHE A 115 13.90 -1.94 22.78
N SER A 116 13.97 -3.27 22.74
CA SER A 116 13.68 -4.12 21.57
C SER A 116 12.23 -4.00 21.08
N GLU A 117 11.25 -4.04 22.00
CA GLU A 117 9.82 -3.86 21.68
C GLU A 117 9.55 -2.45 21.14
N ALA A 118 10.21 -1.43 21.69
CA ALA A 118 10.08 -0.06 21.22
C ALA A 118 10.55 0.10 19.76
N ILE A 119 11.59 -0.62 19.36
CA ILE A 119 12.10 -0.61 17.97
C ILE A 119 11.10 -1.25 17.02
N ASP A 120 10.52 -2.39 17.39
CA ASP A 120 9.50 -3.05 16.58
C ASP A 120 8.25 -2.14 16.43
N ILE A 121 7.86 -1.42 17.49
CA ILE A 121 6.79 -0.42 17.43
C ILE A 121 7.14 0.71 16.45
N ILE A 122 8.36 1.24 16.48
CA ILE A 122 8.81 2.29 15.54
C ILE A 122 8.72 1.79 14.10
N PHE A 123 9.13 0.55 13.82
CA PHE A 123 9.03 -0.06 12.50
C PHE A 123 7.58 -0.16 12.04
N ILE A 124 6.70 -0.67 12.89
CA ILE A 124 5.28 -0.83 12.57
C ILE A 124 4.61 0.53 12.35
N VAL A 125 4.86 1.50 13.22
CA VAL A 125 4.32 2.87 13.09
C VAL A 125 4.78 3.50 11.78
N THR A 126 6.04 3.32 11.39
CA THR A 126 6.58 3.82 10.11
C THR A 126 5.81 3.23 8.93
N ILE A 127 5.56 1.91 8.93
CA ILE A 127 4.78 1.23 7.89
C ILE A 127 3.33 1.73 7.86
N VAL A 128 2.68 1.86 9.02
CA VAL A 128 1.30 2.33 9.12
C VAL A 128 1.16 3.76 8.62
N ILE A 129 2.13 4.64 8.91
CA ILE A 129 2.15 6.01 8.39
C ILE A 129 2.29 5.99 6.86
N ALA A 130 3.18 5.17 6.31
CA ALA A 130 3.31 5.03 4.86
C ALA A 130 2.00 4.56 4.20
N ASP A 131 1.36 3.53 4.75
CA ASP A 131 0.07 3.03 4.27
C ASP A 131 -1.04 4.09 4.36
N ALA A 132 -1.11 4.82 5.49
CA ALA A 132 -2.09 5.88 5.69
C ALA A 132 -1.92 7.05 4.70
N LEU A 133 -0.68 7.46 4.42
CA LEU A 133 -0.38 8.50 3.42
C LEU A 133 -0.78 8.04 2.02
N LEU A 134 -0.50 6.79 1.67
CA LEU A 134 -0.90 6.21 0.39
C LEU A 134 -2.44 6.09 0.30
N GLY A 135 -3.10 5.68 1.38
CA GLY A 135 -4.56 5.68 1.51
C GLY A 135 -5.15 7.09 1.33
N GLN A 136 -4.51 8.12 1.89
CA GLN A 136 -4.94 9.51 1.73
C GLN A 136 -4.86 9.97 0.27
N LEU A 137 -3.85 9.51 -0.50
CA LEU A 137 -3.79 9.74 -1.95
C LEU A 137 -4.96 9.06 -2.68
N VAL A 138 -5.28 7.81 -2.32
CA VAL A 138 -6.43 7.07 -2.88
C VAL A 138 -7.75 7.76 -2.57
N LEU A 139 -7.95 8.23 -1.32
CA LEU A 139 -9.19 8.88 -0.91
C LEU A 139 -9.48 10.15 -1.71
N ARG A 140 -8.42 10.83 -2.15
CA ARG A 140 -8.45 12.10 -2.89
C ARG A 140 -8.54 11.93 -4.41
N LEU A 141 -8.57 10.70 -4.92
CA LEU A 141 -8.91 10.44 -6.32
C LEU A 141 -10.29 11.06 -6.60
N LYS A 142 -10.32 12.07 -7.47
CA LYS A 142 -11.55 12.78 -7.83
C LYS A 142 -12.39 11.80 -8.65
N SER A 143 -13.52 11.37 -8.09
CA SER A 143 -14.54 10.65 -8.86
C SER A 143 -14.87 11.49 -10.10
N PRO A 144 -14.93 10.91 -11.32
CA PRO A 144 -15.45 11.58 -12.49
C PRO A 144 -16.74 12.30 -12.10
N ALA A 145 -16.85 13.58 -12.45
CA ALA A 145 -17.99 14.44 -12.08
C ALA A 145 -19.32 13.91 -12.64
N ASP A 146 -19.25 12.98 -13.58
CA ASP A 146 -20.39 12.26 -14.13
C ASP A 146 -20.52 10.89 -13.44
N ALA A 147 -21.54 10.75 -12.60
CA ALA A 147 -21.93 9.49 -11.96
C ALA A 147 -22.35 8.40 -12.97
N SER A 148 -22.44 8.75 -14.26
CA SER A 148 -22.71 7.86 -15.39
C SER A 148 -21.43 7.29 -16.03
N HIS A 149 -20.23 7.82 -15.72
CA HIS A 149 -18.99 7.33 -16.31
C HIS A 149 -18.57 6.00 -15.65
N PRO A 150 -18.31 4.93 -16.42
CA PRO A 150 -18.04 3.59 -15.90
C PRO A 150 -16.89 3.52 -14.87
N ASP A 151 -15.92 4.44 -14.95
CA ASP A 151 -14.74 4.48 -14.07
C ASP A 151 -15.02 5.05 -12.67
N SER A 152 -16.16 5.73 -12.46
CA SER A 152 -16.51 6.36 -11.18
C SER A 152 -16.87 5.34 -10.08
N ILE A 153 -17.43 4.20 -10.47
CA ILE A 153 -17.81 3.11 -9.57
C ILE A 153 -16.56 2.36 -9.10
N HIS A 154 -15.63 2.06 -10.03
CA HIS A 154 -14.34 1.46 -9.70
C HIS A 154 -13.56 2.30 -8.70
N ILE A 155 -13.42 3.62 -8.93
CA ILE A 155 -12.69 4.51 -8.01
C ILE A 155 -13.34 4.55 -6.61
N ARG A 156 -14.67 4.57 -6.52
CA ARG A 156 -15.39 4.59 -5.23
C ARG A 156 -15.26 3.27 -4.47
N GLN A 157 -15.21 2.14 -5.18
CA GLN A 157 -15.03 0.80 -4.62
C GLN A 157 -13.58 0.57 -4.17
N MET A 158 -12.60 0.98 -4.99
CA MET A 158 -11.18 1.01 -4.61
C MET A 158 -10.98 1.81 -3.32
N ARG A 159 -11.67 2.96 -3.20
CA ARG A 159 -11.59 3.83 -2.02
C ARG A 159 -12.15 3.19 -0.75
N LYS A 160 -13.29 2.50 -0.84
CA LYS A 160 -13.89 1.78 0.30
C LYS A 160 -13.06 0.55 0.69
N SER A 161 -12.62 -0.23 -0.29
CA SER A 161 -11.74 -1.39 -0.07
C SER A 161 -10.44 -0.96 0.61
N LYS A 162 -9.76 0.06 0.09
CA LYS A 162 -8.54 0.60 0.69
C LYS A 162 -8.76 1.12 2.11
N ALA A 163 -9.84 1.84 2.39
CA ALA A 163 -10.12 2.32 3.73
C ALA A 163 -10.39 1.19 4.74
N VAL A 164 -11.14 0.16 4.35
CA VAL A 164 -11.40 -1.03 5.20
C VAL A 164 -10.11 -1.80 5.45
N ILE A 165 -9.29 -1.97 4.41
CA ILE A 165 -8.03 -2.71 4.49
C ILE A 165 -6.99 -1.95 5.34
N THR A 166 -6.81 -0.64 5.16
CA THR A 166 -5.95 0.19 6.01
C THR A 166 -6.44 0.18 7.46
N ALA A 167 -7.76 0.26 7.70
CA ALA A 167 -8.32 0.14 9.04
C ALA A 167 -8.05 -1.25 9.65
N SER A 168 -8.11 -2.32 8.85
CA SER A 168 -7.74 -3.67 9.29
C SER A 168 -6.25 -3.80 9.60
N LEU A 169 -5.36 -3.19 8.82
CA LEU A 169 -3.92 -3.15 9.09
C LEU A 169 -3.66 -2.44 10.43
N VAL A 170 -4.28 -1.26 10.63
CA VAL A 170 -4.15 -0.50 11.87
C VAL A 170 -4.73 -1.26 13.07
N ALA A 171 -5.90 -1.87 12.92
CA ALA A 171 -6.50 -2.69 13.98
C ALA A 171 -5.63 -3.90 14.32
N MET A 172 -5.05 -4.55 13.30
CA MET A 172 -4.10 -5.64 13.50
C MET A 172 -2.87 -5.14 14.27
N THR A 173 -2.23 -4.06 13.82
CA THR A 173 -1.12 -3.40 14.52
C THR A 173 -1.43 -3.10 15.99
N VAL A 174 -2.61 -2.55 16.27
CA VAL A 174 -3.07 -2.29 17.63
C VAL A 174 -3.23 -3.60 18.41
N ALA A 175 -3.75 -4.66 17.79
CA ALA A 175 -3.82 -5.98 18.42
C ALA A 175 -2.43 -6.56 18.73
N ILE A 176 -1.42 -6.35 17.86
CA ILE A 176 -0.02 -6.74 18.13
C ILE A 176 0.51 -5.99 19.36
N LEU A 177 0.20 -4.69 19.47
CA LEU A 177 0.62 -3.85 20.59
C LEU A 177 -0.05 -4.26 21.93
N LEU A 178 -1.26 -4.82 21.87
CA LEU A 178 -2.02 -5.22 23.06
C LEU A 178 -1.65 -6.60 23.62
N ILE A 179 -0.87 -7.42 22.91
CA ILE A 179 -0.51 -8.79 23.31
C ILE A 179 1.02 -8.92 23.50
N PRO A 180 1.56 -8.69 24.72
CA PRO A 180 2.93 -9.09 25.05
C PRO A 180 3.04 -10.62 25.25
N PRO A 181 4.13 -11.30 24.86
CA PRO A 181 5.23 -10.83 24.01
C PRO A 181 4.85 -10.95 22.52
N ALA A 182 4.97 -9.85 21.78
CA ALA A 182 4.78 -9.88 20.34
C ALA A 182 5.91 -10.69 19.71
N ASN A 183 5.62 -11.93 19.30
CA ASN A 183 6.57 -12.72 18.52
C ASN A 183 6.98 -11.89 17.28
N ARG A 184 8.27 -11.64 17.07
CA ARG A 184 8.78 -10.92 15.88
C ARG A 184 8.30 -11.53 14.55
N ASN A 185 7.96 -12.81 14.57
CA ASN A 185 7.29 -13.50 13.46
C ASN A 185 5.96 -12.85 13.06
N LEU A 186 5.28 -12.08 13.93
CA LEU A 186 4.08 -11.32 13.55
C LEU A 186 4.36 -10.20 12.54
N LEU A 187 5.61 -9.72 12.43
CA LEU A 187 5.98 -8.78 11.36
C LEU A 187 5.77 -9.39 9.96
N TRP A 188 5.81 -10.73 9.84
CA TRP A 188 5.45 -11.42 8.60
C TRP A 188 4.01 -11.22 8.21
N LEU A 189 3.09 -11.19 9.19
CA LEU A 189 1.69 -10.94 8.91
C LEU A 189 1.48 -9.55 8.31
N ILE A 190 2.29 -8.56 8.69
CA ILE A 190 2.21 -7.21 8.13
C ILE A 190 2.62 -7.21 6.65
N ALA A 191 3.74 -7.86 6.29
CA ALA A 191 4.14 -7.98 4.88
C ALA A 191 3.10 -8.75 4.05
N VAL A 192 2.61 -9.87 4.58
CA VAL A 192 1.55 -10.66 3.94
C VAL A 192 0.28 -9.83 3.79
N LEU A 193 -0.09 -9.02 4.78
CA LEU A 193 -1.27 -8.18 4.71
C LEU A 193 -1.08 -7.10 3.65
N ILE A 194 0.07 -6.40 3.60
CA ILE A 194 0.43 -5.42 2.55
C ILE A 194 0.31 -6.04 1.16
N PHE A 195 0.85 -7.25 0.98
CA PHE A 195 0.78 -7.98 -0.28
C PHE A 195 -0.67 -8.36 -0.63
N LEU A 196 -1.42 -8.90 0.34
CA LEU A 196 -2.83 -9.23 0.17
C LEU A 196 -3.68 -7.99 -0.16
N GLN A 197 -3.32 -6.80 0.33
CA GLN A 197 -4.01 -5.57 -0.07
C GLN A 197 -3.93 -5.31 -1.58
N ASN A 198 -2.80 -5.69 -2.20
CA ASN A 198 -2.56 -5.47 -3.62
C ASN A 198 -3.44 -6.39 -4.47
N ASP A 199 -3.54 -7.66 -4.08
CA ASP A 199 -4.32 -8.66 -4.81
C ASP A 199 -5.82 -8.54 -4.54
N VAL A 200 -6.26 -8.24 -3.31
CA VAL A 200 -7.69 -8.07 -3.00
C VAL A 200 -8.28 -6.87 -3.75
N GLY A 201 -7.52 -5.80 -3.94
CA GLY A 201 -7.94 -4.68 -4.79
C GLY A 201 -8.23 -5.12 -6.23
N LEU A 202 -7.32 -5.93 -6.79
CA LEU A 202 -7.37 -6.43 -8.17
C LEU A 202 -8.44 -7.54 -8.34
N PHE A 203 -8.60 -8.41 -7.34
CA PHE A 203 -9.57 -9.49 -7.31
C PHE A 203 -11.00 -8.96 -7.21
N LEU A 204 -11.25 -7.96 -6.35
CA LEU A 204 -12.56 -7.33 -6.23
C LEU A 204 -12.99 -6.62 -7.54
N ASP A 205 -12.04 -6.08 -8.31
CA ASP A 205 -12.30 -5.55 -9.65
C ASP A 205 -12.57 -6.65 -10.69
N SER A 206 -12.03 -7.85 -10.49
CA SER A 206 -12.20 -9.00 -11.40
C SER A 206 -13.50 -9.81 -11.16
N LEU A 207 -14.19 -9.58 -10.04
CA LEU A 207 -15.40 -10.34 -9.71
C LEU A 207 -16.54 -10.03 -10.71
N PRO A 208 -17.08 -11.05 -11.40
CA PRO A 208 -18.06 -10.86 -12.48
C PRO A 208 -19.42 -10.30 -12.01
N LEU A 209 -19.69 -10.28 -10.70
CA LEU A 209 -20.91 -9.68 -10.13
C LEU A 209 -21.02 -8.16 -10.35
N LEU A 210 -19.91 -7.49 -10.71
CA LEU A 210 -19.87 -6.05 -11.00
C LEU A 210 -19.75 -5.72 -12.49
N ARG A 211 -19.57 -6.73 -13.36
CA ARG A 211 -19.56 -6.53 -14.82
C ARG A 211 -20.98 -6.40 -15.34
N ARG A 212 -21.65 -5.27 -15.09
CA ARG A 212 -22.95 -4.98 -15.72
C ARG A 212 -22.74 -4.87 -17.23
N ARG A 213 -23.44 -5.73 -17.98
CA ARG A 213 -23.51 -5.73 -19.44
C ARG A 213 -23.66 -4.30 -19.97
N PRO A 214 -22.97 -3.93 -21.06
CA PRO A 214 -23.28 -2.69 -21.75
C PRO A 214 -24.76 -2.77 -22.15
N SER A 215 -25.57 -1.82 -21.69
CA SER A 215 -26.94 -1.69 -22.15
C SER A 215 -26.86 -1.39 -23.63
N SER A 216 -27.21 -2.38 -24.44
CA SER A 216 -27.54 -2.18 -25.84
C SER A 216 -28.59 -1.07 -25.88
N ARG A 217 -28.19 0.11 -26.33
CA ARG A 217 -29.13 1.13 -26.80
C ARG A 217 -29.97 0.46 -27.88
N THR A 218 -31.17 0.02 -27.51
CA THR A 218 -32.24 -0.23 -28.46
C THR A 218 -32.50 1.11 -29.13
N VAL A 219 -32.02 1.25 -30.36
CA VAL A 219 -32.43 2.29 -31.28
C VAL A 219 -33.95 2.23 -31.35
N SER A 220 -34.61 3.24 -30.78
CA SER A 220 -36.06 3.41 -30.91
C SER A 220 -36.36 3.82 -32.35
N PRO A 221 -37.18 3.09 -33.12
CA PRO A 221 -37.55 3.51 -34.45
C PRO A 221 -38.55 4.67 -34.36
N ASN A 222 -38.12 5.82 -34.88
CA ASN A 222 -38.90 6.95 -35.38
C ASN A 222 -40.40 7.01 -35.01
N HIS A 223 -40.72 7.97 -34.16
CA HIS A 223 -42.06 8.57 -34.14
C HIS A 223 -42.34 9.23 -35.50
N ALA A 224 -43.39 8.75 -36.18
CA ALA A 224 -44.05 9.44 -37.27
C ALA A 224 -44.71 10.73 -36.75
N PRO A 225 -44.63 11.88 -37.45
CA PRO A 225 -45.52 12.99 -37.20
C PRO A 225 -46.79 12.85 -38.03
N GLN A 226 -47.92 12.68 -37.33
CA GLN A 226 -49.23 12.99 -37.88
C GLN A 226 -49.40 14.52 -37.93
N GLN A 227 -49.62 15.07 -39.12
CA GLN A 227 -50.34 16.33 -39.34
C GLN A 227 -51.24 16.13 -40.57
N GLY A 228 -52.53 16.39 -40.43
CA GLY A 228 -53.44 16.67 -41.55
C GLY A 228 -54.09 18.04 -41.32
N PRO A 229 -55.13 18.42 -42.09
CA PRO A 229 -55.33 18.36 -43.53
C PRO A 229 -55.29 19.78 -44.15
N SER A 230 -54.96 19.92 -45.44
CA SER A 230 -55.21 21.17 -46.18
C SER A 230 -55.67 20.90 -47.61
N LEU A 231 -56.70 21.66 -47.98
CA LEU A 231 -57.56 21.62 -49.16
C LEU A 231 -56.84 21.91 -50.49
N ASP A 232 -57.53 21.49 -51.57
CA ASP A 232 -57.59 22.05 -52.94
C ASP A 232 -56.29 22.28 -53.75
N GLU A 233 -56.20 21.63 -54.91
CA GLU A 233 -56.36 22.24 -56.25
C GLU A 233 -55.85 21.26 -57.35
N GLY A 234 -56.69 20.98 -58.36
CA GLY A 234 -56.28 20.38 -59.65
C GLY A 234 -56.97 19.09 -60.05
#